data_AF-A0A843CR62-F1
#
_entry.id   AF-A0A843CR62-F1
#
_cell.length_a   1.000
_cell.length_b   1.000
_cell.length_c   1.000
_cell.angle_alpha   90.00
_cell.angle_beta   90.00
_cell.angle_gamma   90.00
#
_symmetry.space_group_name_H-M   'P 1'
#
loop_
_entity.id
_entity.type
_entity.pdbx_description
1 polymer ?
#
loop_
_entity_poly.entity_id
_entity_poly.type
_entity_poly.pdbx_seq_one_letter_code
_entity_poly.pdbx_strand_id
1 'polypeptide(L)'
;MRESIIMKIHYGTALGAVVLVAVHVLFRITMMSYGDSLQYENVIANYKFVPYAIMLELILVLLSVHGFNGLRVILIELKQGKSYEKAVTYGCLAAMAILIAYGSRTILLTSMGMT
;
A
#
# COMPACT_ATOMS: atom_id res chain seq x y z
N MET A 1 -6.04 -2.93 -20.52
CA MET A 1 -6.48 -1.53 -20.32
C MET A 1 -5.61 -0.61 -21.15
N ARG A 2 -6.14 0.54 -21.59
CA ARG A 2 -5.32 1.58 -22.23
C ARG A 2 -4.33 2.15 -21.22
N GLU A 3 -3.10 2.43 -21.64
CA GLU A 3 -2.05 2.99 -20.77
C GLU A 3 -2.49 4.29 -20.09
N SER A 4 -3.23 5.15 -20.81
CA SER A 4 -3.80 6.37 -20.25
C SER A 4 -4.74 6.16 -19.06
N ILE A 5 -5.41 5.01 -18.98
CA ILE A 5 -6.26 4.65 -17.83
C ILE A 5 -5.38 4.22 -16.66
N ILE A 6 -4.34 3.42 -16.92
CA ILE A 6 -3.39 2.99 -15.89
C ILE A 6 -2.72 4.21 -15.24
N MET A 7 -2.32 5.19 -16.05
CA MET A 7 -1.71 6.43 -15.54
C MET A 7 -2.69 7.30 -14.74
N LYS A 8 -3.96 7.40 -15.17
CA LYS A 8 -5.00 8.08 -14.36
C LYS A 8 -5.19 7.41 -12.99
N ILE A 9 -5.19 6.08 -12.95
CA ILE A 9 -5.24 5.32 -11.70
C ILE A 9 -4.01 5.66 -10.86
N HIS A 10 -2.81 5.62 -11.44
CA HIS A 10 -1.56 5.94 -10.72
C HIS A 10 -1.55 7.33 -10.09
N TYR A 11 -2.06 8.35 -10.78
CA TYR A 11 -2.19 9.70 -10.23
C TYR A 11 -3.26 9.79 -9.14
N GLY A 12 -4.42 9.15 -9.35
CA GLY A 12 -5.48 9.09 -8.35
C GLY A 12 -5.04 8.39 -7.07
N THR A 13 -4.31 7.27 -7.19
CA THR A 13 -3.79 6.54 -6.04
C THR A 13 -2.68 7.32 -5.33
N ALA A 14 -1.86 8.09 -6.05
CA ALA A 14 -0.88 8.99 -5.44
C ALA A 14 -1.54 10.02 -4.53
N LEU A 15 -2.57 10.71 -5.04
CA LEU A 15 -3.27 11.75 -4.28
C LEU A 15 -3.94 11.17 -3.02
N GLY A 16 -4.63 10.03 -3.17
CA GLY A 16 -5.22 9.33 -2.03
C GLY A 16 -4.17 8.87 -1.00
N ALA A 17 -3.05 8.32 -1.47
CA ALA A 17 -1.98 7.87 -0.59
C ALA A 17 -1.35 9.03 0.20
N VAL A 18 -1.10 10.18 -0.42
CA VAL A 18 -0.55 11.36 0.29
C VAL A 18 -1.43 11.73 1.49
N VAL A 19 -2.74 11.82 1.29
CA VAL A 19 -3.69 12.18 2.35
C VAL A 19 -3.71 11.12 3.45
N LEU A 20 -3.91 9.84 3.10
CA LEU A 20 -4.07 8.79 4.10
C LEU A 20 -2.76 8.48 4.84
N VAL A 21 -1.61 8.54 4.17
CA VAL A 21 -0.30 8.39 4.81
C VAL A 21 -0.04 9.55 5.77
N ALA A 22 -0.39 10.78 5.41
CA ALA A 22 -0.27 11.91 6.33
C ALA A 22 -1.12 11.70 7.59
N VAL A 23 -2.37 11.25 7.44
CA VAL A 23 -3.23 10.90 8.59
C VAL A 23 -2.63 9.77 9.42
N HIS A 24 -2.11 8.72 8.78
CA HIS A 24 -1.43 7.62 9.45
C HIS A 24 -0.22 8.11 10.27
N VAL A 25 0.65 8.92 9.69
CA VAL A 25 1.83 9.49 10.38
C VAL A 25 1.39 10.35 11.55
N LEU A 26 0.41 11.25 11.36
CA LEU A 26 -0.13 12.07 12.44
C LEU A 26 -0.68 11.21 13.57
N PHE A 27 -1.49 10.20 13.26
CA PHE A 27 -2.02 9.28 14.27
C PHE A 27 -0.91 8.62 15.10
N ARG A 28 0.21 8.23 14.46
CA ARG A 28 1.35 7.60 15.14
C ARG A 28 2.16 8.53 16.04
N ILE A 29 2.07 9.85 15.87
CA ILE A 29 2.87 10.81 16.63
C ILE A 29 2.04 11.73 17.55
N THR A 30 0.73 11.84 17.35
CA THR A 30 -0.12 12.76 18.12
C THR A 30 -1.00 12.07 19.17
N MET A 31 -1.41 10.82 18.94
CA MET A 31 -2.33 10.12 19.86
C MET A 31 -1.65 9.62 21.13
N MET A 32 -0.33 9.42 21.09
CA MET A 32 0.52 9.01 22.20
C MET A 32 1.98 9.36 21.90
N SER A 33 2.89 9.08 22.83
CA SER A 33 4.32 9.23 22.53
C SER A 33 4.72 8.32 21.36
N TYR A 34 5.67 8.77 20.54
CA TYR A 34 6.12 7.95 19.40
C TYR A 34 6.67 6.59 19.85
N GLY A 35 7.35 6.53 20.99
CA GLY A 35 7.83 5.26 21.55
C GLY A 35 6.70 4.30 21.90
N ASP A 36 5.64 4.80 22.56
CA ASP A 36 4.48 3.99 22.90
C ASP A 36 3.71 3.54 21.67
N SER A 37 3.62 4.36 20.62
CA SER A 37 2.91 4.00 19.39
C SER A 37 3.53 2.83 18.65
N LEU A 38 4.82 2.55 18.88
CA LEU A 38 5.57 1.43 18.32
C LEU A 38 5.46 0.14 19.17
N GLN A 39 5.00 0.23 20.41
CA GLN A 39 4.88 -0.95 21.28
C GLN A 39 3.84 -1.92 20.72
N TYR A 40 4.15 -3.21 20.80
CA TYR A 40 3.34 -4.28 20.22
C TYR A 40 1.87 -4.18 20.61
N GLU A 41 1.57 -3.98 21.90
CA GLU A 41 0.17 -3.95 22.37
C GLU A 41 -0.61 -2.75 21.86
N ASN A 42 0.04 -1.60 21.76
CA ASN A 42 -0.57 -0.39 21.19
C ASN A 42 -0.77 -0.55 19.68
N VAL A 43 0.16 -1.20 18.98
CA VAL A 43 -0.01 -1.55 17.57
C VAL A 43 -1.21 -2.49 17.40
N ILE A 44 -1.29 -3.58 18.16
CA ILE A 44 -2.42 -4.52 18.11
C ILE A 44 -3.75 -3.81 18.43
N ALA A 45 -3.77 -2.93 19.43
CA ALA A 45 -4.96 -2.13 19.75
C ALA A 45 -5.42 -1.27 18.56
N ASN A 46 -4.47 -0.67 17.83
CA ASN A 46 -4.77 0.10 16.61
C ASN A 46 -5.32 -0.79 15.47
N TYR A 47 -4.81 -2.01 15.31
CA TYR A 47 -5.35 -2.97 14.32
C TYR A 47 -6.76 -3.45 14.68
N LYS A 48 -7.11 -3.53 15.98
CA LYS A 48 -8.46 -3.88 16.45
C LYS A 48 -9.43 -2.70 16.34
N PHE A 49 -8.94 -1.48 16.20
CA PHE A 49 -9.77 -0.31 15.97
C PHE A 49 -10.19 -0.22 14.49
N VAL A 50 -11.43 -0.64 14.21
CA VAL A 50 -11.97 -0.83 12.85
C VAL A 50 -11.74 0.36 11.90
N PRO A 51 -11.98 1.63 12.27
CA PRO A 51 -11.72 2.75 11.37
C PRO A 51 -10.24 2.84 10.94
N TYR A 52 -9.32 2.56 11.86
CA TYR A 52 -7.89 2.58 11.57
C TYR A 52 -7.48 1.36 10.74
N ALA A 53 -8.03 0.17 11.00
CA ALA A 53 -7.81 -1.01 10.15
C ALA A 53 -8.26 -0.78 8.70
N ILE A 54 -9.42 -0.16 8.48
CA ILE A 54 -9.90 0.23 7.14
C ILE A 54 -8.92 1.22 6.49
N MET A 55 -8.45 2.22 7.25
CA MET A 55 -7.46 3.17 6.73
C MET A 55 -6.16 2.48 6.32
N LEU A 56 -5.65 1.53 7.13
CA LEU A 56 -4.46 0.74 6.79
C LEU A 56 -4.66 -0.08 5.51
N GLU A 57 -5.82 -0.70 5.34
CA GLU A 57 -6.16 -1.45 4.12
C GLU A 57 -6.19 -0.55 2.88
N LEU A 58 -6.80 0.64 3.00
CA LEU A 58 -6.80 1.61 1.91
C LEU A 58 -5.38 2.09 1.57
N ILE A 59 -4.55 2.38 2.58
CA ILE A 59 -3.14 2.73 2.38
C ILE A 59 -2.39 1.61 1.65
N LEU A 60 -2.54 0.36 2.10
CA LEU A 60 -1.92 -0.81 1.49
C LEU A 60 -2.25 -0.91 0.01
N VAL A 61 -3.54 -0.82 -0.36
CA VAL A 61 -3.98 -0.92 -1.76
C VAL A 61 -3.46 0.26 -2.58
N LEU A 62 -3.60 1.48 -2.08
CA LEU A 62 -3.19 2.69 -2.81
C LEU A 62 -1.69 2.71 -3.07
N LEU A 63 -0.86 2.45 -2.05
CA LEU A 63 0.60 2.40 -2.21
C LEU A 63 1.05 1.22 -3.07
N SER A 64 0.42 0.05 -2.96
CA SER A 64 0.76 -1.09 -3.81
C SER A 64 0.50 -0.76 -5.28
N VAL A 65 -0.69 -0.23 -5.60
CA VAL A 65 -1.04 0.15 -6.97
C VAL A 65 -0.14 1.28 -7.48
N HIS A 66 0.02 2.35 -6.70
CA HIS A 66 0.85 3.50 -7.05
C HIS A 66 2.32 3.10 -7.25
N GLY A 67 2.90 2.46 -6.24
CA GLY A 67 4.32 2.12 -6.16
C GLY A 67 4.75 1.11 -7.22
N PHE A 68 3.99 0.01 -7.41
CA PHE A 68 4.34 -0.97 -8.43
C PHE A 68 4.10 -0.47 -9.85
N ASN A 69 3.11 0.39 -10.09
CA ASN A 69 2.98 1.04 -11.39
C ASN A 69 4.13 2.03 -11.66
N GLY A 70 4.53 2.83 -10.66
CA GLY A 70 5.68 3.72 -10.76
C GLY A 70 6.97 2.94 -11.04
N LEU A 71 7.19 1.83 -10.33
CA LEU A 71 8.32 0.94 -10.57
C LEU A 71 8.30 0.37 -12.00
N ARG A 72 7.14 -0.09 -12.49
CA ARG A 72 6.99 -0.55 -13.87
C ARG A 72 7.45 0.52 -14.87
N VAL A 73 7.00 1.76 -14.69
CA VAL A 73 7.37 2.89 -15.57
C VAL A 73 8.88 3.12 -15.53
N ILE A 74 9.48 3.25 -14.35
CA ILE A 74 10.92 3.45 -14.17
C ILE A 74 11.73 2.34 -14.85
N LEU A 75 11.38 1.08 -14.62
CA LEU A 75 12.12 -0.05 -15.18
C LEU A 75 12.04 -0.08 -16.72
N ILE A 76 10.87 0.20 -17.30
CA ILE A 76 10.68 0.28 -18.75
C ILE A 76 11.45 1.47 -19.36
N GLU A 77 11.54 2.59 -18.66
CA GLU A 77 12.35 3.74 -19.08
C GLU A 77 13.85 3.41 -19.08
N LEU A 78 14.33 2.63 -18.12
CA LEU A 78 15.72 2.18 -18.05
C LEU A 78 16.10 1.19 -19.16
N LYS A 79 15.15 0.36 -19.61
CA LYS A 79 15.37 -0.58 -20.71
C LYS A 79 14.07 -0.86 -21.47
N GLN A 80 14.10 -0.64 -22.77
CA GLN A 80 12.97 -0.90 -23.67
C GLN A 80 13.11 -2.24 -24.40
N GLY A 81 11.97 -2.82 -24.81
CA GLY A 81 11.94 -4.03 -25.62
C GLY A 81 10.79 -4.96 -25.26
N LYS A 82 10.15 -5.54 -26.28
CA LYS A 82 8.90 -6.30 -26.15
C LYS A 82 8.91 -7.38 -25.05
N SER A 83 9.98 -8.17 -24.97
CA SER A 83 10.08 -9.24 -23.95
C SER A 83 10.29 -8.68 -22.55
N TYR A 84 11.12 -7.64 -22.42
CA TYR A 84 11.44 -7.01 -21.14
C TYR A 84 10.23 -6.25 -20.58
N GLU A 85 9.56 -5.44 -21.38
CA GLU A 85 8.34 -4.71 -20.99
C GLU A 85 7.24 -5.67 -20.52
N LYS A 86 7.09 -6.81 -21.21
CA LYS A 86 6.16 -7.86 -20.81
C LYS A 86 6.54 -8.44 -19.44
N ALA A 87 7.81 -8.81 -19.26
CA ALA A 87 8.30 -9.36 -18.00
C ALA A 87 8.13 -8.39 -16.82
N VAL A 88 8.53 -7.12 -16.99
CA VAL A 88 8.35 -6.07 -15.97
C VAL A 88 6.88 -5.87 -15.64
N THR A 89 6.02 -5.77 -16.66
CA THR A 89 4.59 -5.54 -16.43
C THR A 89 3.96 -6.68 -15.62
N TYR A 90 4.19 -7.95 -16.01
CA TYR A 90 3.66 -9.08 -15.25
C TYR A 90 4.30 -9.23 -13.87
N GLY A 91 5.60 -8.96 -13.75
CA GLY A 91 6.31 -8.99 -12.48
C GLY A 91 5.75 -7.98 -11.48
N CYS A 92 5.55 -6.72 -11.90
CA CYS A 92 4.97 -5.68 -11.05
C CYS A 92 3.51 -5.99 -10.67
N LEU A 93 2.71 -6.54 -11.60
CA LEU A 93 1.33 -6.96 -11.29
C LEU A 93 1.28 -8.10 -10.28
N ALA A 94 2.14 -9.12 -10.44
CA ALA A 94 2.22 -10.24 -9.51
C ALA A 94 2.68 -9.78 -8.12
N ALA A 95 3.74 -8.96 -8.05
CA ALA A 95 4.23 -8.42 -6.79
C ALA A 95 3.19 -7.55 -6.07
N MET A 96 2.46 -6.73 -6.82
CA MET A 96 1.32 -5.94 -6.31
C MET A 96 0.24 -6.84 -5.70
N ALA A 97 -0.20 -7.87 -6.43
CA ALA A 97 -1.24 -8.78 -5.96
C ALA A 97 -0.80 -9.56 -4.71
N ILE A 98 0.46 -10.03 -4.67
CA ILE A 98 1.03 -10.74 -3.52
C ILE A 98 1.09 -9.82 -2.29
N LEU A 99 1.58 -8.58 -2.46
CA LEU A 99 1.69 -7.62 -1.35
C LEU A 99 0.32 -7.28 -0.77
N ILE A 100 -0.67 -7.01 -1.63
CA ILE A 100 -2.05 -6.76 -1.21
C ILE A 100 -2.58 -7.99 -0.47
N ALA A 101 -2.55 -9.18 -1.06
CA ALA A 101 -3.10 -10.38 -0.43
C ALA A 101 -2.47 -10.69 0.93
N TYR A 102 -1.14 -10.59 1.05
CA TYR A 102 -0.43 -10.84 2.30
C TYR A 102 -0.70 -9.75 3.35
N GLY A 103 -0.70 -8.48 2.94
CA GLY A 103 -1.00 -7.34 3.81
C GLY A 103 -2.44 -7.37 4.32
N SER A 104 -3.43 -7.57 3.43
CA SER A 104 -4.84 -7.68 3.80
C SER A 104 -5.08 -8.86 4.74
N ARG A 105 -4.45 -10.02 4.47
CA ARG A 105 -4.49 -11.17 5.39
C ARG A 105 -3.99 -10.77 6.78
N THR A 106 -2.88 -10.05 6.86
CA THR A 106 -2.29 -9.60 8.12
C THR A 106 -3.24 -8.67 8.86
N ILE A 107 -3.74 -7.62 8.19
CA ILE A 107 -4.68 -6.64 8.78
C ILE A 107 -5.94 -7.35 9.29
N LEU A 108 -6.54 -8.21 8.48
CA LEU A 108 -7.76 -8.93 8.84
C LEU A 108 -7.55 -9.85 10.04
N LEU A 109 -6.53 -10.72 10.00
CA LEU A 109 -6.27 -11.66 11.10
C LEU A 109 -5.99 -10.95 12.42
N THR A 110 -5.18 -9.89 12.40
CA THR A 110 -4.87 -9.12 13.60
C THR A 110 -6.10 -8.34 14.10
N SER A 111 -6.89 -7.76 13.21
CA SER A 111 -8.12 -7.05 13.59
C SER A 111 -9.16 -7.96 14.25
N MET A 112 -9.20 -9.24 13.85
CA MET A 112 -10.07 -10.27 14.45
C MET A 112 -9.47 -10.94 15.69
N GLY A 113 -8.24 -10.58 16.08
CA GLY A 113 -7.55 -11.19 17.24
C GLY A 113 -7.11 -12.64 17.02
N MET A 114 -6.85 -13.03 15.76
CA MET A 114 -6.43 -14.39 15.38
C MET A 114 -4.91 -14.58 15.35
N THR A 115 -4.15 -13.59 15.84
CA THR A 115 -2.68 -13.54 15.97
C THR A 115 -2.35 -12.83 17.27
#